data_AF-A0A931S046-F1
#
_entry.id   AF-A0A931S046-F1
#
_cell.length_a   1.000
_cell.length_b   1.000
_cell.length_c   1.000
_cell.angle_alpha   90.00
_cell.angle_beta   90.00
_cell.angle_gamma   90.00
#
_symmetry.space_group_name_H-M   'P 1'
#
loop_
_entity.id
_entity.type
_entity.pdbx_description
1 polymer ?
#
loop_
_entity_poly.entity_id
_entity_poly.type
_entity_poly.pdbx_seq_one_letter_code
_entity_poly.pdbx_strand_id
1 'polypeptide(L)'
;MNKTMLKVLGLFFCLSLQQICLAQTSEPQTSGIQIVLVKISSYTESQEIRNEILKISGVDSITTRSEAKELITLRILYSGPSENLIEALRTTFQGRYSITPKKLASGIVEINLSLGG
;
A
#
# COMPACT_ATOMS: atom_id res chain seq x y z
N MET A 1 35.75 68.09 -12.00
CA MET A 1 34.73 68.45 -10.99
C MET A 1 33.37 68.52 -11.68
N ASN A 2 32.48 67.58 -11.40
CA ASN A 2 31.08 67.87 -11.12
C ASN A 2 30.39 66.63 -10.54
N LYS A 3 29.70 66.87 -9.43
CA LYS A 3 29.02 65.89 -8.60
C LYS A 3 27.54 65.82 -8.99
N THR A 4 26.94 64.66 -8.67
CA THR A 4 25.55 64.46 -8.22
C THR A 4 24.45 64.28 -9.26
N MET A 5 23.89 63.06 -9.33
CA MET A 5 22.56 62.68 -8.82
C MET A 5 22.24 61.26 -9.33
N LEU A 6 22.29 60.19 -8.52
CA LEU A 6 21.40 59.76 -7.43
C LEU A 6 20.04 59.21 -7.91
N LYS A 7 19.82 57.92 -7.59
CA LYS A 7 18.60 57.09 -7.69
C LYS A 7 18.24 56.76 -9.14
N VAL A 8 18.19 55.49 -9.51
CA VAL A 8 16.99 54.64 -9.34
C VAL A 8 17.38 53.15 -9.49
N LEU A 9 16.76 52.31 -8.66
CA LEU A 9 16.67 50.84 -8.75
C LEU A 9 17.96 50.02 -8.50
N GLY A 10 18.35 49.96 -7.23
CA GLY A 10 18.68 48.64 -6.68
C GLY A 10 17.36 47.89 -6.48
N LEU A 11 17.11 46.84 -7.25
CA LEU A 11 16.10 45.83 -6.96
C LEU A 11 16.28 44.67 -7.95
N PHE A 12 16.48 43.48 -7.38
CA PHE A 12 16.37 42.16 -8.02
C PHE A 12 17.51 41.67 -8.93
N PHE A 13 18.69 41.42 -8.37
CA PHE A 13 19.58 40.37 -8.91
C PHE A 13 20.20 39.51 -7.79
N CYS A 14 19.38 39.13 -6.81
CA CYS A 14 19.77 38.24 -5.72
C CYS A 14 18.58 37.40 -5.21
N LEU A 15 17.76 36.90 -6.15
CA LEU A 15 16.76 35.85 -5.94
C LEU A 15 16.96 34.89 -7.12
N SER A 16 17.27 33.62 -6.99
CA SER A 16 17.13 32.72 -5.86
C SER A 16 17.96 31.47 -6.16
N LEU A 17 19.17 31.39 -5.61
CA LEU A 17 19.80 30.09 -5.31
C LEU A 17 19.06 29.52 -4.08
N GLN A 18 17.84 29.04 -4.29
CA GLN A 18 17.11 28.26 -3.31
C GLN A 18 16.58 27.02 -4.03
N GLN A 19 17.43 26.01 -3.98
CA GLN A 19 17.08 24.61 -3.78
C GLN A 19 15.57 24.36 -3.69
N ILE A 20 14.93 24.02 -4.81
CA ILE A 20 13.74 23.16 -4.76
C ILE A 20 14.27 21.73 -4.61
N CYS A 21 14.86 21.49 -3.44
CA CYS A 21 14.90 20.16 -2.86
C CYS A 21 13.86 20.24 -1.76
N LEU A 22 12.66 19.70 -2.00
CA LEU A 22 11.79 19.26 -0.91
C LEU A 22 10.68 18.35 -1.46
N ALA A 23 10.82 17.10 -1.01
CA ALA A 23 9.80 16.09 -0.86
C ALA A 23 9.10 15.62 -2.14
N GLN A 24 9.78 14.71 -2.86
CA GLN A 24 9.08 13.48 -3.22
C GLN A 24 8.59 12.89 -1.90
N THR A 25 7.34 13.18 -1.52
CA THR A 25 6.61 12.32 -0.62
C THR A 25 6.42 11.02 -1.37
N SER A 26 7.44 10.17 -1.34
CA SER A 26 7.20 8.74 -1.44
C SER A 26 6.14 8.48 -0.37
N GLU A 27 4.89 8.29 -0.80
CA GLU A 27 3.93 7.63 0.07
C GLU A 27 4.66 6.43 0.67
N PRO A 28 4.55 6.21 1.99
CA PRO A 28 5.28 5.13 2.62
C PRO A 28 5.00 3.86 1.82
N GLN A 29 6.02 3.36 1.10
CA GLN A 29 5.90 2.10 0.42
C GLN A 29 5.49 1.12 1.51
N THR A 30 4.27 0.60 1.40
CA THR A 30 3.73 -0.31 2.38
C THR A 30 4.73 -1.44 2.53
N SER A 31 5.34 -1.58 3.70
CA SER A 31 6.52 -2.42 3.97
C SER A 31 6.23 -3.93 3.87
N GLY A 32 5.07 -4.29 3.33
CA GLY A 32 4.59 -5.62 3.06
C GLY A 32 3.06 -5.62 3.12
N ILE A 33 2.44 -6.47 2.30
CA ILE A 33 1.03 -6.82 2.43
C ILE A 33 0.93 -8.24 2.95
N GLN A 34 0.08 -8.44 3.95
CA GLN A 34 -0.27 -9.76 4.44
C GLN A 34 -1.78 -9.95 4.44
N ILE A 35 -2.20 -11.16 4.09
CA ILE A 35 -3.60 -11.58 4.13
C ILE A 35 -3.73 -12.69 5.18
N VAL A 36 -4.62 -12.52 6.13
CA VAL A 36 -4.89 -13.52 7.17
C VAL A 36 -6.23 -14.18 6.86
N LEU A 37 -6.19 -15.47 6.58
CA LEU A 37 -7.36 -16.30 6.40
C LEU A 37 -7.84 -16.75 7.78
N VAL A 38 -9.03 -16.31 8.17
CA VAL A 38 -9.59 -16.54 9.51
C VAL A 38 -10.78 -17.49 9.42
N LYS A 39 -10.79 -18.52 10.28
CA LYS A 39 -11.80 -19.60 10.31
C LYS A 39 -11.86 -20.44 9.02
N ILE A 40 -10.76 -20.46 8.25
CA ILE A 40 -10.61 -21.30 7.07
C ILE A 40 -9.92 -22.60 7.51
N SER A 41 -10.71 -23.67 7.60
CA SER A 41 -10.25 -24.96 8.14
C SER A 41 -9.90 -26.00 7.07
N SER A 42 -10.34 -25.78 5.83
CA SER A 42 -10.11 -26.70 4.72
C SER A 42 -8.90 -26.29 3.89
N TYR A 43 -8.02 -27.26 3.62
CA TYR A 43 -6.90 -27.08 2.68
C TYR A 43 -7.41 -26.65 1.30
N THR A 44 -8.48 -27.29 0.79
CA THR A 44 -9.07 -27.00 -0.51
C THR A 44 -9.55 -25.55 -0.59
N GLU A 45 -10.29 -25.08 0.43
CA GLU A 45 -10.79 -23.71 0.50
C GLU A 45 -9.63 -22.70 0.53
N SER A 46 -8.55 -23.00 1.27
CA SER A 46 -7.36 -22.15 1.29
C SER A 46 -6.68 -22.05 -0.08
N GLN A 47 -6.67 -23.14 -0.87
CA GLN A 47 -6.10 -23.16 -2.21
C GLN A 47 -6.97 -22.39 -3.20
N GLU A 48 -8.29 -22.53 -3.12
CA GLU A 48 -9.22 -21.75 -3.93
C GLU A 48 -9.04 -20.24 -3.69
N ILE A 49 -8.96 -19.82 -2.42
CA ILE A 49 -8.71 -18.41 -2.08
C ILE A 49 -7.38 -17.93 -2.69
N ARG A 50 -6.30 -18.71 -2.57
CA ARG A 50 -4.99 -18.36 -3.17
C ARG A 50 -5.07 -18.22 -4.69
N ASN A 51 -5.75 -19.16 -5.34
CA ASN A 51 -5.91 -19.14 -6.79
C ASN A 51 -6.71 -17.93 -7.26
N GLU A 52 -7.75 -17.52 -6.52
CA GLU A 52 -8.50 -16.30 -6.83
C GLU A 52 -7.67 -15.03 -6.58
N ILE A 53 -6.87 -14.97 -5.52
CA ILE A 53 -5.99 -13.83 -5.26
C ILE A 53 -4.91 -13.71 -6.35
N LEU A 54 -4.34 -14.82 -6.83
CA LEU A 54 -3.34 -14.81 -7.91
C LEU A 54 -3.88 -14.29 -9.24
N LYS A 55 -5.20 -14.29 -9.45
CA LYS A 55 -5.84 -13.72 -10.64
C LYS A 55 -5.97 -12.19 -10.58
N ILE A 56 -5.75 -11.58 -9.42
CA ILE A 56 -5.84 -10.12 -9.26
C ILE A 56 -4.63 -9.46 -9.94
N SER A 57 -4.91 -8.52 -10.85
CA SER A 57 -3.87 -7.77 -11.56
C SER A 57 -2.91 -7.06 -10.58
N GLY A 58 -1.61 -7.27 -10.79
CA GLY A 58 -0.53 -6.72 -9.96
C GLY A 58 -0.09 -7.62 -8.80
N VAL A 59 -0.77 -8.76 -8.55
CA VAL A 59 -0.27 -9.79 -7.63
C VAL A 59 0.74 -10.67 -8.35
N ASP A 60 1.99 -10.64 -7.90
CA ASP A 60 3.08 -11.41 -8.50
C ASP A 60 3.22 -12.79 -7.86
N SER A 61 3.11 -12.85 -6.52
CA SER A 61 3.26 -14.11 -5.79
C SER A 61 2.58 -14.10 -4.42
N ILE A 62 2.30 -15.30 -3.94
CA ILE A 62 1.72 -15.56 -2.61
C ILE A 62 2.63 -16.55 -1.89
N THR A 63 3.08 -16.23 -0.68
CA THR A 63 3.88 -17.12 0.17
C THR A 63 3.20 -17.34 1.51
N THR A 64 3.11 -18.59 1.98
CA THR A 64 2.63 -18.87 3.34
C THR A 64 3.69 -18.45 4.36
N ARG A 65 3.33 -17.60 5.31
CA ARG A 65 4.21 -17.17 6.42
C ARG A 65 4.03 -18.06 7.64
N SER A 66 2.78 -18.39 7.96
CA SER A 66 2.43 -19.28 9.05
C SER A 66 1.11 -19.96 8.77
N GLU A 67 0.97 -21.18 9.25
CA GLU A 67 -0.23 -22.00 9.10
C GLU A 67 -0.52 -22.67 10.43
N ALA A 68 -1.69 -22.36 10.99
CA ALA A 68 -2.25 -22.99 12.16
C ALA A 68 -3.69 -23.41 11.82
N LYS A 69 -4.27 -24.27 12.66
CA LYS A 69 -5.68 -24.66 12.49
C LYS A 69 -6.55 -23.40 12.43
N GLU A 70 -7.33 -23.26 11.35
CA GLU A 70 -8.25 -22.15 11.13
C GLU A 70 -7.62 -20.75 10.98
N LEU A 71 -6.29 -20.66 10.91
CA LEU A 71 -5.58 -19.39 10.79
C LEU A 71 -4.35 -19.53 9.90
N ILE A 72 -4.41 -18.92 8.71
CA ILE A 72 -3.33 -18.96 7.73
C ILE A 72 -2.90 -17.54 7.40
N THR A 73 -1.61 -17.23 7.54
CA THR A 73 -1.08 -15.92 7.16
C THR A 73 -0.31 -16.04 5.85
N LEU A 74 -0.74 -15.27 4.86
CA LEU A 74 -0.14 -15.16 3.53
C LEU A 74 0.61 -13.85 3.42
N ARG A 75 1.81 -13.88 2.83
CA ARG A 75 2.49 -12.70 2.33
C ARG A 75 2.20 -12.56 0.84
N ILE A 76 1.81 -11.36 0.44
CA ILE A 76 1.49 -11.03 -0.96
C ILE A 76 2.57 -10.09 -1.49
N LEU A 77 3.15 -10.43 -2.63
CA LEU A 77 3.93 -9.48 -3.41
C LEU A 77 2.98 -8.80 -4.40
N TYR A 78 2.80 -7.49 -4.23
CA TYR A 78 1.85 -6.69 -4.99
C TYR A 78 2.51 -5.39 -5.43
N SER A 79 2.34 -5.02 -6.70
CA SER A 79 3.02 -3.88 -7.34
C SER A 79 2.23 -2.57 -7.30
N GLY A 80 0.99 -2.57 -6.79
CA GLY A 80 0.13 -1.38 -6.71
C GLY A 80 -0.12 -0.85 -5.29
N PRO A 81 -0.93 0.21 -5.16
CA PRO A 81 -1.41 0.72 -3.87
C PRO A 81 -2.25 -0.33 -3.12
N SER A 82 -2.07 -0.44 -1.81
CA SER A 82 -2.78 -1.43 -0.98
C SER A 82 -4.31 -1.33 -1.08
N GLU A 83 -4.82 -0.12 -1.28
CA GLU A 83 -6.22 0.24 -1.40
C GLU A 83 -6.86 -0.46 -2.61
N ASN A 84 -6.15 -0.51 -3.74
CA ASN A 84 -6.62 -1.18 -4.95
C ASN A 84 -6.71 -2.69 -4.75
N LEU A 85 -5.76 -3.29 -4.03
CA LEU A 85 -5.81 -4.70 -3.68
C LEU A 85 -6.99 -4.99 -2.74
N ILE A 86 -7.25 -4.14 -1.74
CA ILE A 86 -8.39 -4.30 -0.82
C ILE A 86 -9.71 -4.25 -1.59
N GLU A 87 -9.86 -3.33 -2.53
CA GLU A 87 -11.06 -3.23 -3.39
C GLU A 87 -11.22 -4.44 -4.31
N ALA A 88 -10.12 -4.90 -4.94
CA ALA A 88 -10.13 -6.10 -5.76
C ALA A 88 -10.56 -7.34 -4.95
N LEU A 89 -10.04 -7.50 -3.73
CA LEU A 89 -10.44 -8.58 -2.82
C LEU A 89 -11.93 -8.51 -2.47
N ARG A 90 -12.45 -7.32 -2.15
CA ARG A 90 -13.87 -7.12 -1.86
C ARG A 90 -14.76 -7.52 -3.04
N THR A 91 -14.31 -7.24 -4.25
CA THR A 91 -15.03 -7.59 -5.49
C THR A 91 -14.98 -9.10 -5.76
N THR A 92 -13.78 -9.70 -5.74
CA THR A 92 -13.57 -11.14 -5.98
C THR A 92 -14.29 -12.04 -4.97
N PHE A 93 -14.38 -11.59 -3.72
CA PHE A 93 -14.96 -12.36 -2.61
C PHE A 93 -16.32 -11.83 -2.13
N GLN A 94 -16.96 -10.96 -2.92
CA GLN A 94 -18.24 -10.36 -2.59
C GLN A 94 -19.28 -11.42 -2.20
N GLY A 95 -19.95 -11.22 -1.08
CA GLY A 95 -21.01 -12.11 -0.57
C GLY A 95 -20.52 -13.45 0.00
N ARG A 96 -19.22 -13.77 -0.09
CA ARG A 96 -18.64 -15.01 0.48
C ARG A 96 -17.76 -14.73 1.69
N TYR A 97 -16.99 -13.65 1.65
CA TYR A 97 -16.06 -13.30 2.71
C TYR A 97 -16.16 -11.82 3.10
N SER A 98 -15.91 -11.55 4.37
CA SER A 98 -15.67 -10.22 4.90
C SER A 98 -14.19 -9.86 4.78
N ILE A 99 -13.91 -8.67 4.25
CA ILE A 99 -12.55 -8.16 4.02
C ILE A 99 -12.31 -6.96 4.94
N THR A 100 -11.50 -7.16 5.97
CA THR A 100 -11.19 -6.14 6.99
C THR A 100 -9.72 -5.75 6.93
N PRO A 101 -9.37 -4.57 6.39
CA PRO A 101 -8.00 -4.08 6.40
C PRO A 101 -7.62 -3.54 7.79
N LYS A 102 -6.34 -3.71 8.14
CA LYS A 102 -5.74 -3.24 9.39
C LYS A 102 -4.32 -2.78 9.08
N LYS A 103 -4.01 -1.52 9.42
CA LYS A 103 -2.65 -0.99 9.31
C LYS A 103 -1.88 -1.33 10.59
N LEU A 104 -0.77 -2.05 10.46
CA LEU A 104 0.09 -2.39 11.60
C LEU A 104 1.08 -1.25 11.87
N ALA A 105 1.53 -1.16 13.12
CA ALA A 105 2.54 -0.17 13.52
C ALA A 105 3.87 -0.32 12.75
N SER A 106 4.14 -1.50 12.18
CA SER A 106 5.30 -1.80 11.34
C SER A 106 5.23 -1.23 9.92
N GLY A 107 4.13 -0.56 9.55
CA GLY A 107 3.88 -0.11 8.18
C GLY A 107 3.34 -1.20 7.24
N ILE A 108 3.15 -2.41 7.74
CA ILE A 108 2.53 -3.52 7.02
C ILE A 108 1.01 -3.32 6.98
N VAL A 109 0.40 -3.61 5.83
CA VAL A 109 -1.06 -3.71 5.70
C VAL A 109 -1.45 -5.17 5.87
N GLU A 110 -2.20 -5.46 6.92
CA GLU A 110 -2.84 -6.74 7.18
C GLU A 110 -4.28 -6.70 6.69
N ILE A 111 -4.71 -7.73 5.96
CA ILE A 111 -6.07 -7.85 5.45
C ILE A 111 -6.65 -9.15 5.98
N ASN A 112 -7.63 -9.06 6.86
CA ASN A 112 -8.32 -10.24 7.35
C ASN A 112 -9.42 -10.62 6.36
N LEU A 113 -9.40 -11.88 5.95
CA LEU A 113 -10.41 -12.51 5.11
C LEU A 113 -11.08 -13.61 5.94
N SER A 114 -12.35 -13.42 6.27
CA SER A 114 -13.13 -14.36 7.08
C SER A 114 -14.46 -14.68 6.39
N LEU A 115 -15.05 -15.85 6.62
CA LEU A 115 -16.38 -16.16 6.11
C LEU A 115 -17.38 -15.06 6.50
N GLY A 116 -18.18 -14.61 5.53
CA GLY A 116 -19.23 -13.63 5.75
C GLY A 116 -20.30 -14.21 6.68
N GLY A 117 -20.66 -13.46 7.73
CA GLY A 117 -21.75 -13.79 8.65
C GLY A 117 -23.10 -13.30 8.15
#